data_AF-A0A3S0DAB9-F1
#
_entry.id   AF-A0A3S0DAB9-F1
#
_cell.length_a   1.000
_cell.length_b   1.000
_cell.length_c   1.000
_cell.angle_alpha   90.00
_cell.angle_beta   90.00
_cell.angle_gamma   90.00
#
_symmetry.space_group_name_H-M   'P 1'
#
loop_
_entity.id
_entity.type
_entity.pdbx_description
1 polymer ?
#
loop_
_entity_poly.entity_id
_entity_poly.type
_entity_poly.pdbx_seq_one_letter_code
_entity_poly.pdbx_strand_id
1 'polypeptide(L)'
;MKHNLSTYFISPAMGLKESIGKFLTTTSTTSTGTPITWAVSPSGHLQVSTDSILVPAPIPEQLEVFTKDFVNTYLASVEYPLEEVGDFFYFLYNDTLPEYKTAAFEAHPDFVAKYTPETGKVMFKFRIPADVKSTIVTPFLDGKYSQVDKTYVDTHFPNDASNKNYTTRQVFEKHPAMRAYQEDRTGVELPPDAEVWDKVKIENETFIPAYYKMDDSQADLNAETDPH
;
A
#
# COMPACT_ATOMS: atom_id res chain seq x y z
N MET A 1 -38.14 -25.37 14.60
CA MET A 1 -38.12 -24.28 13.60
C MET A 1 -37.89 -22.96 14.32
N LYS A 2 -36.94 -22.17 13.81
CA LYS A 2 -36.58 -20.78 14.16
C LYS A 2 -35.76 -20.58 15.45
N HIS A 3 -34.46 -20.44 15.21
CA HIS A 3 -33.46 -19.82 16.06
C HIS A 3 -33.82 -18.36 16.35
N ASN A 4 -33.43 -17.88 17.54
CA ASN A 4 -33.21 -16.46 17.77
C ASN A 4 -31.86 -16.26 18.47
N LEU A 5 -31.10 -15.33 17.92
CA LEU A 5 -29.70 -15.03 18.19
C LEU A 5 -29.52 -14.36 19.56
N SER A 6 -28.59 -14.87 20.36
CA SER A 6 -28.08 -14.19 21.55
C SER A 6 -26.80 -13.47 21.18
N THR A 7 -26.86 -12.15 21.14
CA THR A 7 -25.73 -11.24 21.00
C THR A 7 -24.84 -11.35 22.24
N TYR A 8 -23.57 -11.72 22.07
CA TYR A 8 -22.56 -11.57 23.12
C TYR A 8 -21.54 -10.51 22.69
N PHE A 9 -21.63 -9.36 23.35
CA PHE A 9 -20.50 -8.45 23.52
C PHE A 9 -19.56 -9.07 24.55
N ILE A 10 -18.28 -9.21 24.22
CA ILE A 10 -17.22 -9.43 25.21
C ILE A 10 -16.15 -8.37 24.97
N SER A 11 -16.14 -7.39 25.86
CA SER A 11 -14.95 -6.64 26.22
C SER A 11 -14.16 -7.46 27.25
N PRO A 12 -12.84 -7.33 27.30
CA PRO A 12 -12.24 -7.08 28.60
C PRO A 12 -11.19 -5.98 28.59
N ALA A 13 -11.23 -5.20 29.67
CA ALA A 13 -10.19 -4.31 30.14
C ALA A 13 -9.23 -5.05 31.13
N MET A 14 -7.99 -4.55 31.22
CA MET A 14 -6.87 -4.80 32.15
C MET A 14 -5.60 -5.13 31.34
N GLY A 15 -4.40 -4.58 31.53
CA GLY A 15 -3.82 -3.74 32.58
C GLY A 15 -2.37 -4.21 32.83
N LEU A 16 -1.40 -3.29 32.76
CA LEU A 16 -0.02 -3.31 33.30
C LEU A 16 1.15 -4.03 32.57
N LYS A 17 2.18 -3.19 32.30
CA LYS A 17 3.64 -3.29 32.56
C LYS A 17 4.58 -4.09 31.65
N GLU A 18 5.57 -3.32 31.19
CA GLU A 18 6.97 -3.61 30.84
C GLU A 18 7.48 -5.04 31.03
N SER A 19 8.07 -5.60 29.96
CA SER A 19 9.22 -6.50 30.07
C SER A 19 10.09 -6.40 28.82
N ILE A 20 11.30 -5.89 29.04
CA ILE A 20 12.43 -5.85 28.13
C ILE A 20 12.93 -7.27 27.84
N GLY A 21 13.24 -7.53 26.56
CA GLY A 21 14.37 -8.35 26.10
C GLY A 21 14.38 -9.85 26.40
N LYS A 22 14.21 -10.66 25.33
CA LYS A 22 15.06 -11.83 25.05
C LYS A 22 14.91 -12.22 23.58
N PHE A 23 15.93 -11.88 22.78
CA PHE A 23 16.10 -12.32 21.40
C PHE A 23 16.48 -13.82 21.38
N LEU A 24 15.75 -14.63 20.62
CA LEU A 24 16.16 -15.97 20.22
C LEU A 24 16.51 -15.92 18.74
N THR A 25 17.82 -15.95 18.45
CA THR A 25 18.36 -16.07 17.10
C THR A 25 18.38 -17.55 16.73
N THR A 26 17.58 -17.97 15.75
CA THR A 26 17.72 -19.29 15.13
C THR A 26 18.42 -19.14 13.79
N THR A 27 19.68 -19.57 13.73
CA THR A 27 20.48 -19.66 12.51
C THR A 27 20.25 -21.03 11.87
N SER A 28 19.83 -21.07 10.60
CA SER A 28 19.92 -22.27 9.77
C SER A 28 20.85 -22.02 8.59
N THR A 29 21.88 -22.86 8.46
CA THR A 29 22.85 -22.84 7.37
C THR A 29 22.39 -23.73 6.21
N THR A 30 22.45 -23.21 4.98
CA THR A 30 22.47 -24.01 3.74
C THR A 30 23.85 -23.91 3.08
N SER A 31 24.17 -24.92 2.26
CA SER A 31 25.51 -25.34 1.83
C SER A 31 26.24 -24.41 0.84
N THR A 32 25.83 -23.15 0.67
CA THR A 32 26.46 -22.19 -0.26
C THR A 32 26.97 -20.91 0.40
N GLY A 33 27.23 -20.93 1.71
CA GLY A 33 28.23 -20.05 2.33
C GLY A 33 27.91 -18.55 2.37
N THR A 34 26.67 -18.12 2.15
CA THR A 34 26.25 -16.74 2.39
C THR A 34 25.21 -16.70 3.50
N PRO A 35 25.50 -16.08 4.67
CA PRO A 35 24.48 -15.89 5.70
C PRO A 35 23.46 -14.84 5.20
N ILE A 36 22.23 -15.27 4.95
CA ILE A 36 21.11 -14.35 4.76
C ILE A 36 20.62 -13.95 6.15
N THR A 37 20.85 -12.69 6.51
CA THR A 37 20.34 -12.14 7.77
C THR A 37 18.95 -11.57 7.50
N TRP A 38 17.90 -12.24 7.97
CA TRP A 38 16.55 -11.69 7.98
C TRP A 38 16.42 -10.78 9.20
N ALA A 39 16.50 -9.47 9.00
CA ALA A 39 16.13 -8.51 10.02
C ALA A 39 14.61 -8.44 10.09
N VAL A 40 14.03 -9.04 11.15
CA VAL A 40 12.62 -8.86 11.48
C VAL A 40 12.48 -7.49 12.15
N SER A 41 11.80 -6.56 11.47
CA SER A 41 11.41 -5.28 12.09
C SER A 41 10.48 -5.55 13.27
N PRO A 42 10.64 -4.88 14.43
CA PRO A 42 9.83 -5.11 15.64
C PRO A 42 8.34 -4.78 15.50
N SER A 43 7.90 -4.27 14.34
CA SER A 43 6.51 -3.86 14.08
C SER A 43 5.71 -4.80 13.16
N GLY A 44 6.26 -5.93 12.70
CA GLY A 44 5.47 -6.91 11.92
C GLY A 44 4.97 -6.39 10.55
N HIS A 45 5.56 -5.31 10.03
CA HIS A 45 5.29 -4.82 8.67
C HIS A 45 6.39 -5.30 7.72
N LEU A 46 6.00 -6.10 6.73
CA LEU A 46 6.79 -6.34 5.53
C LEU A 46 6.93 -4.99 4.80
N GLN A 47 8.11 -4.36 4.91
CA GLN A 47 8.47 -3.25 4.04
C GLN A 47 8.63 -3.78 2.61
N VAL A 48 7.67 -3.45 1.75
CA VAL A 48 7.94 -3.15 0.36
C VAL A 48 7.36 -1.76 0.14
N SER A 49 8.24 -0.78 -0.09
CA SER A 49 7.89 0.59 -0.46
C SER A 49 7.19 0.60 -1.84
N THR A 50 5.94 0.14 -1.86
CA THR A 50 4.89 0.10 -2.90
C THR A 50 3.62 -0.44 -2.21
N ASP A 51 3.17 0.22 -1.14
CA ASP A 51 2.11 -0.32 -0.24
C ASP A 51 0.72 -0.43 -0.88
N SER A 52 0.54 0.07 -2.10
CA SER A 52 -0.67 -0.19 -2.88
C SER A 52 -0.45 -1.40 -3.79
N ILE A 53 -1.23 -2.46 -3.58
CA ILE A 53 -1.36 -3.61 -4.48
C ILE A 53 -1.88 -3.16 -5.86
N LEU A 54 -2.45 -1.95 -5.97
CA LEU A 54 -2.81 -1.35 -7.24
C LEU A 54 -1.65 -0.59 -7.87
N VAL A 55 -1.31 -1.00 -9.10
CA VAL A 55 -0.58 -0.14 -10.01
C VAL A 55 -1.62 0.81 -10.61
N PRO A 56 -1.45 2.15 -10.48
CA PRO A 56 -2.42 3.07 -11.04
C PRO A 56 -2.46 2.94 -12.58
N ALA A 57 -3.49 2.27 -13.09
CA ALA A 57 -3.90 2.27 -14.48
C ALA A 57 -5.17 3.14 -14.61
N PRO A 58 -5.34 3.98 -15.65
CA PRO A 58 -4.55 4.13 -16.86
C PRO A 58 -4.02 5.57 -16.92
N ILE A 59 -3.09 5.97 -16.04
CA ILE A 59 -2.29 7.13 -16.42
C ILE A 59 -1.36 6.63 -17.53
N PRO A 60 -1.41 7.22 -18.74
CA PRO A 60 -0.69 6.70 -19.89
C PRO A 60 0.73 6.32 -19.49
N GLU A 61 1.18 5.10 -19.82
CA GLU A 61 2.58 4.67 -19.67
C GLU A 61 3.58 5.66 -20.31
N GLN A 62 3.08 6.52 -21.21
CA GLN A 62 3.81 7.60 -21.87
C GLN A 62 4.11 8.80 -20.98
N LEU A 63 3.34 9.02 -19.92
CA LEU A 63 3.81 9.84 -18.82
C LEU A 63 4.79 8.93 -18.10
N GLU A 64 6.08 9.23 -18.15
CA GLU A 64 7.07 8.65 -17.23
C GLU A 64 6.73 9.13 -15.80
N VAL A 65 5.58 8.69 -15.28
CA VAL A 65 4.99 9.07 -13.98
C VAL A 65 5.95 8.67 -12.87
N PHE A 66 6.66 7.57 -13.06
CA PHE A 66 7.61 7.02 -12.10
C PHE A 66 9.02 7.57 -12.36
N THR A 67 9.17 8.88 -12.15
CA THR A 67 10.50 9.50 -12.04
C THR A 67 11.13 9.19 -10.69
N LYS A 68 12.42 9.51 -10.53
CA LYS A 68 13.10 9.52 -9.22
C LYS A 68 12.38 10.38 -8.16
N ASP A 69 11.53 11.29 -8.58
CA ASP A 69 10.83 12.24 -7.70
C ASP A 69 9.46 11.72 -7.29
N PHE A 70 8.96 10.62 -7.88
CA PHE A 70 7.70 10.00 -7.49
C PHE A 70 7.83 9.37 -6.11
N VAL A 71 6.91 9.71 -5.21
CA VAL A 71 6.87 9.21 -3.83
C VAL A 71 5.91 8.04 -3.73
N ASN A 72 4.63 8.30 -3.98
CA ASN A 72 3.58 7.28 -3.85
C ASN A 72 2.29 7.71 -4.56
N THR A 73 1.37 6.75 -4.70
CA THR A 73 0.00 6.97 -5.13
C THR A 73 -0.96 6.60 -4.00
N TYR A 74 -2.04 7.38 -3.86
CA TYR A 74 -3.09 7.14 -2.87
C TYR A 74 -4.46 7.11 -3.55
N LEU A 75 -5.43 6.44 -2.92
CA LEU A 75 -6.85 6.41 -3.32
C LEU A 75 -7.72 7.34 -2.50
N ALA A 76 -7.14 7.94 -1.46
CA ALA A 76 -7.80 8.83 -0.52
C ALA A 76 -6.83 9.91 -0.03
N SER A 77 -7.37 11.00 0.50
CA SER A 77 -6.61 12.04 1.19
C SER A 77 -7.47 12.61 2.31
N VAL A 78 -6.88 12.87 3.47
CA VAL A 78 -7.60 13.43 4.64
C VAL A 78 -8.16 14.83 4.41
N GLU A 79 -7.70 15.51 3.35
CA GLU A 79 -8.20 16.82 2.95
C GLU A 79 -9.53 16.74 2.19
N TYR A 80 -9.96 15.54 1.82
CA TYR A 80 -11.18 15.28 1.05
C TYR A 80 -12.14 14.37 1.81
N PRO A 81 -13.46 14.43 1.50
CA PRO A 81 -14.46 13.59 2.16
C PRO A 81 -14.20 12.09 1.93
N LEU A 82 -14.51 11.26 2.93
CA LEU A 82 -14.33 9.81 2.85
C LEU A 82 -15.26 9.15 1.81
N GLU A 83 -16.32 9.83 1.38
CA GLU A 83 -17.18 9.33 0.31
C GLU A 83 -16.47 9.34 -1.05
N GLU A 84 -15.37 10.10 -1.21
CA GLU A 84 -14.57 10.17 -2.44
C GLU A 84 -13.47 9.09 -2.53
N VAL A 85 -13.40 8.16 -1.57
CA VAL A 85 -12.36 7.11 -1.57
C VAL A 85 -12.52 6.22 -2.81
N GLY A 86 -11.46 6.14 -3.61
CA GLY A 86 -11.48 5.40 -4.88
C GLY A 86 -12.20 6.12 -6.03
N ASP A 87 -12.53 7.40 -5.88
CA ASP A 87 -12.95 8.26 -7.01
C ASP A 87 -11.76 8.94 -7.69
N PHE A 88 -10.63 9.06 -6.98
CA PHE A 88 -9.46 9.77 -7.46
C PHE A 88 -8.17 9.02 -7.15
N PHE A 89 -7.20 9.14 -8.05
CA PHE A 89 -5.80 8.86 -7.75
C PHE A 89 -5.10 10.15 -7.33
N TYR A 90 -4.27 10.06 -6.31
CA TYR A 90 -3.43 11.14 -5.80
C TYR A 90 -1.95 10.77 -5.98
N PHE A 91 -1.24 11.42 -6.90
CA PHE A 91 0.17 11.16 -7.17
C PHE A 91 1.02 12.19 -6.44
N LEU A 92 1.84 11.75 -5.50
CA LEU A 92 2.73 12.59 -4.72
C LEU A 92 4.15 12.55 -5.27
N TYR A 93 4.76 13.73 -5.40
CA TYR A 93 6.15 13.92 -5.81
C TYR A 93 6.94 14.75 -4.78
N ASN A 94 8.24 14.48 -4.70
CA ASN A 94 9.21 15.10 -3.79
C ASN A 94 9.74 16.47 -4.25
N ASP A 95 9.32 16.97 -5.42
CA ASP A 95 9.60 18.34 -5.87
C ASP A 95 8.64 18.72 -7.01
N THR A 96 8.65 20.01 -7.37
CA THR A 96 8.03 20.52 -8.59
C THR A 96 8.58 19.77 -9.80
N LEU A 97 7.68 19.09 -10.52
CA LEU A 97 8.04 18.45 -11.78
C LEU A 97 8.46 19.50 -12.81
N PRO A 98 9.38 19.16 -13.75
CA PRO A 98 9.68 20.01 -14.89
C PRO A 98 8.40 20.51 -15.58
N GLU A 99 8.41 21.74 -16.07
CA GLU A 99 7.22 22.40 -16.62
C GLU A 99 6.51 21.56 -17.69
N TYR A 100 7.26 20.91 -18.59
CA TYR A 100 6.70 20.06 -19.63
C TYR A 100 5.97 18.82 -19.07
N LYS A 101 6.44 18.24 -17.95
CA LYS A 101 5.77 17.11 -17.28
C LYS A 101 4.51 17.60 -16.57
N THR A 102 4.61 18.72 -15.85
CA THR A 102 3.46 19.38 -15.22
C THR A 102 2.37 19.68 -16.26
N ALA A 103 2.72 20.29 -17.39
CA ALA A 103 1.77 20.61 -18.46
C ALA A 103 1.14 19.34 -19.06
N ALA A 104 1.90 18.26 -19.19
CA ALA A 104 1.36 16.98 -19.68
C ALA A 104 0.37 16.35 -18.69
N PHE A 105 0.62 16.46 -17.38
CA PHE A 105 -0.32 16.03 -16.34
C PHE A 105 -1.59 16.87 -16.37
N GLU A 106 -1.45 18.20 -16.41
CA GLU A 106 -2.58 19.15 -16.41
C GLU A 106 -3.43 19.08 -17.69
N ALA A 107 -2.85 18.65 -18.82
CA ALA A 107 -3.56 18.43 -20.07
C ALA A 107 -4.30 17.08 -20.15
N HIS A 108 -4.09 16.17 -19.19
CA HIS A 108 -4.75 14.86 -19.19
C HIS A 108 -6.27 15.01 -18.95
N PRO A 109 -7.13 14.28 -19.67
CA PRO A 109 -8.59 14.44 -19.55
C PRO A 109 -9.13 14.17 -18.15
N ASP A 110 -8.48 13.28 -17.40
CA ASP A 110 -8.87 12.95 -16.02
C ASP A 110 -8.22 13.86 -14.97
N PHE A 111 -7.40 14.83 -15.34
CA PHE A 111 -6.80 15.75 -14.39
C PHE A 111 -7.86 16.62 -13.70
N VAL A 112 -7.76 16.73 -12.38
CA VAL A 112 -8.73 17.48 -11.56
C VAL A 112 -8.06 18.68 -10.91
N ALA A 113 -6.93 18.46 -10.24
CA ALA A 113 -6.26 19.49 -9.47
C ALA A 113 -4.79 19.17 -9.25
N LYS A 114 -4.01 20.23 -9.06
CA LYS A 114 -2.64 20.18 -8.57
C LYS A 114 -2.54 21.06 -7.34
N TYR A 115 -1.87 20.57 -6.30
CA TYR A 115 -1.66 21.32 -5.08
C TYR A 115 -0.36 20.92 -4.39
N THR A 116 0.07 21.75 -3.43
CA THR A 116 1.29 21.56 -2.64
C THR A 116 0.86 21.17 -1.23
N PRO A 117 0.81 19.87 -0.89
CA PRO A 117 0.39 19.43 0.44
C PRO A 117 1.40 19.79 1.53
N GLU A 118 2.66 20.00 1.14
CA GLU A 118 3.79 20.34 1.99
C GLU A 118 4.88 21.04 1.17
N THR A 119 5.73 21.84 1.82
CA THR A 119 6.91 22.45 1.21
C THR A 119 7.74 21.40 0.45
N GLY A 120 8.12 21.72 -0.78
CA GLY A 120 8.90 20.81 -1.61
C GLY A 120 8.10 19.61 -2.13
N LYS A 121 6.79 19.49 -1.91
CA LYS A 121 6.00 18.41 -2.49
C LYS A 121 4.94 18.93 -3.44
N VAL A 122 4.62 18.15 -4.46
CA VAL A 122 3.49 18.43 -5.36
C VAL A 122 2.62 17.20 -5.47
N MET A 123 1.31 17.42 -5.41
CA MET A 123 0.32 16.38 -5.57
C MET A 123 -0.57 16.68 -6.78
N PHE A 124 -0.78 15.66 -7.60
CA PHE A 124 -1.72 15.69 -8.71
C PHE A 124 -2.90 14.76 -8.41
N LYS A 125 -4.12 15.31 -8.48
CA LYS A 125 -5.38 14.61 -8.30
C LYS A 125 -5.97 14.31 -9.69
N PHE A 126 -6.22 13.04 -9.96
CA PHE A 126 -6.86 12.56 -11.19
C PHE A 126 -8.14 11.83 -10.85
N ARG A 127 -9.19 12.02 -11.65
CA ARG A 127 -10.41 11.22 -11.58
C ARG A 127 -10.13 9.80 -12.06
N ILE A 128 -10.67 8.82 -11.36
CA ILE A 128 -10.61 7.43 -11.82
C ILE A 128 -11.72 7.22 -12.87
N PRO A 129 -11.39 6.74 -14.09
CA PRO A 129 -12.40 6.38 -15.08
C PRO A 129 -13.42 5.38 -14.53
N ALA A 130 -14.68 5.52 -14.91
CA ALA A 130 -15.76 4.73 -14.31
C ALA A 130 -15.59 3.21 -14.51
N ASP A 131 -15.07 2.80 -15.66
CA ASP A 131 -14.73 1.42 -15.96
C ASP A 131 -13.65 0.91 -15.00
N VAL A 132 -12.51 1.61 -14.91
CA VAL A 132 -11.41 1.29 -13.98
C VAL A 132 -11.90 1.24 -12.53
N LYS A 133 -12.74 2.19 -12.13
CA LYS A 133 -13.32 2.19 -10.79
C LYS A 133 -14.12 0.92 -10.53
N SER A 134 -14.97 0.54 -11.47
CA SER A 134 -15.88 -0.60 -11.32
C SER A 134 -15.18 -1.97 -11.41
N THR A 135 -14.16 -2.10 -12.25
CA THR A 135 -13.52 -3.38 -12.55
C THR A 135 -12.23 -3.63 -11.78
N ILE A 136 -11.60 -2.58 -11.24
CA ILE A 136 -10.31 -2.68 -10.54
C ILE A 136 -10.42 -2.11 -9.13
N VAL A 137 -10.76 -0.83 -8.99
CA VAL A 137 -10.66 -0.13 -7.70
C VAL A 137 -11.72 -0.61 -6.69
N THR A 138 -12.96 -0.79 -7.12
CA THR A 138 -14.05 -1.23 -6.22
C THR A 138 -13.79 -2.65 -5.68
N PRO A 139 -13.51 -3.67 -6.53
CA PRO A 139 -13.14 -5.00 -6.02
C PRO A 139 -11.92 -4.97 -5.12
N PHE A 140 -10.92 -4.15 -5.45
CA PHE A 140 -9.72 -3.97 -4.63
C PHE A 140 -10.05 -3.44 -3.23
N LEU A 141 -10.77 -2.32 -3.16
CA LEU A 141 -11.18 -1.71 -1.89
C LEU A 141 -12.07 -2.64 -1.06
N ASP A 142 -12.87 -3.48 -1.70
CA ASP A 142 -13.72 -4.47 -1.04
C ASP A 142 -12.98 -5.77 -0.63
N GLY A 143 -11.69 -5.88 -0.92
CA GLY A 143 -10.88 -7.07 -0.66
C GLY A 143 -11.26 -8.26 -1.55
N LYS A 144 -11.98 -8.01 -2.65
CA LYS A 144 -12.40 -8.98 -3.66
C LYS A 144 -11.38 -9.05 -4.80
N TYR A 145 -10.13 -9.35 -4.44
CA TYR A 145 -9.00 -9.34 -5.38
C TYR A 145 -9.24 -10.25 -6.59
N SER A 146 -9.84 -11.42 -6.38
CA SER A 146 -10.16 -12.34 -7.47
C SER A 146 -11.17 -11.84 -8.50
N GLN A 147 -11.85 -10.73 -8.21
CA GLN A 147 -12.82 -10.09 -9.09
C GLN A 147 -12.24 -8.90 -9.85
N VAL A 148 -10.97 -8.55 -9.61
CA VAL A 148 -10.25 -7.52 -10.39
C VAL A 148 -10.12 -7.99 -11.84
N ASP A 149 -10.27 -7.06 -12.79
CA ASP A 149 -10.17 -7.35 -14.21
C ASP A 149 -8.91 -8.15 -14.56
N LYS A 150 -9.12 -9.28 -15.24
CA LYS A 150 -8.04 -10.21 -15.56
C LYS A 150 -7.06 -9.62 -16.57
N THR A 151 -7.53 -8.77 -17.49
CA THR A 151 -6.65 -8.11 -18.47
C THR A 151 -5.66 -7.22 -17.74
N TYR A 152 -6.15 -6.39 -16.81
CA TYR A 152 -5.31 -5.59 -15.94
C TYR A 152 -4.31 -6.45 -15.14
N VAL A 153 -4.75 -7.55 -14.53
CA VAL A 153 -3.86 -8.46 -13.79
C VAL A 153 -2.77 -9.04 -14.70
N ASP A 154 -3.14 -9.52 -15.88
CA ASP A 154 -2.20 -10.12 -16.83
C ASP A 154 -1.22 -9.09 -17.42
N THR A 155 -1.64 -7.83 -17.58
CA THR A 155 -0.79 -6.73 -18.05
C THR A 155 0.22 -6.26 -16.99
N HIS A 156 -0.22 -6.06 -15.74
CA HIS A 156 0.61 -5.40 -14.71
C HIS A 156 1.29 -6.37 -13.72
N PHE A 157 0.85 -7.63 -13.68
CA PHE A 157 1.37 -8.66 -12.76
C PHE A 157 1.73 -9.92 -13.55
N PRO A 158 2.90 -9.95 -14.22
CA PRO A 158 3.32 -11.06 -15.05
C PRO A 158 3.36 -12.39 -14.29
N ASN A 159 2.96 -13.47 -14.97
CA ASN A 159 3.06 -14.83 -14.43
C ASN A 159 4.50 -15.38 -14.53
N ASP A 160 5.42 -14.70 -13.86
CA ASP A 160 6.84 -15.03 -13.83
C ASP A 160 7.32 -14.96 -12.38
N ALA A 161 7.77 -16.08 -11.82
CA ALA A 161 8.23 -16.17 -10.43
C ALA A 161 9.46 -15.30 -10.12
N SER A 162 10.19 -14.84 -11.14
CA SER A 162 11.29 -13.88 -10.98
C SER A 162 10.82 -12.42 -10.90
N ASN A 163 9.56 -12.14 -11.25
CA ASN A 163 8.99 -10.80 -11.17
C ASN A 163 8.67 -10.43 -9.73
N LYS A 164 9.07 -9.23 -9.30
CA LYS A 164 8.79 -8.71 -7.95
C LYS A 164 7.30 -8.66 -7.60
N ASN A 165 6.42 -8.57 -8.59
CA ASN A 165 4.97 -8.49 -8.42
C ASN A 165 4.28 -9.87 -8.49
N TYR A 166 5.05 -10.96 -8.61
CA TYR A 166 4.50 -12.31 -8.74
C TYR A 166 3.66 -12.72 -7.52
N THR A 167 4.10 -12.40 -6.30
CA THR A 167 3.33 -12.69 -5.08
C THR A 167 1.98 -11.97 -5.10
N THR A 168 1.93 -10.73 -5.59
CA THR A 168 0.67 -9.98 -5.73
C THR A 168 -0.26 -10.65 -6.75
N ARG A 169 0.28 -11.18 -7.85
CA ARG A 169 -0.51 -11.98 -8.81
C ARG A 169 -1.16 -13.18 -8.11
N GLN A 170 -0.42 -13.88 -7.25
CA GLN A 170 -0.93 -15.04 -6.53
C GLN A 170 -2.13 -14.69 -5.62
N VAL A 171 -2.21 -13.46 -5.12
CA VAL A 171 -3.39 -12.96 -4.39
C VAL A 171 -4.59 -12.83 -5.32
N PHE A 172 -4.44 -12.16 -6.47
CA PHE A 172 -5.51 -12.02 -7.47
C PHE A 172 -6.00 -13.38 -7.98
N GLU A 173 -5.11 -14.36 -8.12
CA GLU A 173 -5.46 -15.71 -8.62
C GLU A 173 -5.89 -16.68 -7.51
N LYS A 174 -5.95 -16.24 -6.25
CA LYS A 174 -6.25 -17.08 -5.08
C LYS A 174 -5.41 -18.35 -5.03
N HIS A 175 -4.11 -18.20 -5.32
CA HIS A 175 -3.21 -19.34 -5.42
C HIS A 175 -3.18 -20.14 -4.10
N PRO A 176 -3.17 -21.49 -4.14
CA PRO A 176 -3.20 -22.31 -2.92
C PRO A 176 -2.10 -21.98 -1.89
N ALA A 177 -0.93 -21.53 -2.36
CA ALA A 177 0.15 -21.10 -1.48
C ALA A 177 -0.21 -19.87 -0.61
N MET A 178 -1.00 -18.94 -1.13
CA MET A 178 -1.44 -17.75 -0.37
C MET A 178 -2.46 -18.14 0.70
N ARG A 179 -3.34 -19.08 0.38
CA ARG A 179 -4.25 -19.67 1.36
C ARG A 179 -3.46 -20.34 2.49
N ALA A 180 -2.53 -21.24 2.15
CA ALA A 180 -1.70 -21.94 3.14
C ALA A 180 -0.92 -20.96 4.02
N TYR A 181 -0.36 -19.90 3.43
CA TYR A 181 0.31 -18.83 4.16
C TYR A 181 -0.63 -18.14 5.16
N GLN A 182 -1.86 -17.81 4.76
CA GLN A 182 -2.82 -17.16 5.65
C GLN A 182 -3.33 -18.08 6.77
N GLU A 183 -3.64 -19.33 6.44
CA GLU A 183 -4.09 -20.33 7.41
C GLU A 183 -2.99 -20.61 8.45
N ASP A 184 -1.72 -20.70 8.03
CA ASP A 184 -0.57 -20.83 8.94
C ASP A 184 -0.39 -19.58 9.83
N ARG A 185 -0.43 -18.38 9.23
CA ARG A 185 -0.28 -17.10 9.95
C ARG A 185 -1.36 -16.88 11.01
N THR A 186 -2.60 -17.26 10.70
CA THR A 186 -3.76 -16.99 11.57
C THR A 186 -4.14 -18.17 12.46
N GLY A 187 -3.69 -19.38 12.13
CA GLY A 187 -4.12 -20.62 12.79
C GLY A 187 -5.59 -20.98 12.51
N VAL A 188 -6.20 -20.42 11.46
CA VAL A 188 -7.61 -20.60 11.10
C VAL A 188 -7.72 -21.16 9.69
N GLU A 189 -8.45 -22.26 9.52
CA GLU A 189 -8.80 -22.79 8.20
C GLU A 189 -9.79 -21.85 7.50
N LEU A 190 -9.48 -21.44 6.27
CA LEU A 190 -10.32 -20.56 5.50
C LEU A 190 -11.45 -21.36 4.83
N PRO A 191 -12.63 -20.75 4.55
CA PRO A 191 -13.61 -21.38 3.67
C PRO A 191 -13.06 -21.65 2.25
N PRO A 192 -13.59 -22.63 1.49
CA PRO A 192 -13.14 -22.94 0.13
C PRO A 192 -13.06 -21.70 -0.79
N ASP A 193 -14.05 -20.81 -0.70
CA ASP A 193 -14.16 -19.62 -1.55
C ASP A 193 -13.65 -18.33 -0.90
N ALA A 194 -12.97 -18.41 0.25
CA ALA A 194 -12.43 -17.23 0.91
C ALA A 194 -11.35 -16.54 0.07
N GLU A 195 -11.27 -15.22 0.14
CA GLU A 195 -10.13 -14.47 -0.38
C GLU A 195 -8.89 -14.79 0.45
N VAL A 196 -7.73 -14.73 -0.18
CA VAL A 196 -6.44 -15.16 0.41
C VAL A 196 -5.62 -13.99 0.95
N TRP A 197 -6.25 -12.83 1.09
CA TRP A 197 -5.61 -11.62 1.57
C TRP A 197 -6.60 -10.75 2.34
N ASP A 198 -6.06 -9.95 3.27
CA ASP A 198 -6.87 -9.07 4.10
C ASP A 198 -7.44 -7.93 3.27
N LYS A 199 -8.66 -7.49 3.59
CA LYS A 199 -9.25 -6.28 3.01
C LYS A 199 -8.31 -5.10 3.22
N VAL A 200 -8.19 -4.26 2.19
CA VAL A 200 -7.47 -2.99 2.27
C VAL A 200 -7.94 -2.18 3.47
N LYS A 201 -6.97 -1.70 4.25
CA LYS A 201 -7.22 -0.70 5.28
C LYS A 201 -7.10 0.67 4.63
N ILE A 202 -8.19 1.42 4.57
CA ILE A 202 -8.23 2.74 3.90
C ILE A 202 -7.19 3.70 4.46
N GLU A 203 -6.87 3.62 5.75
CA GLU A 203 -5.80 4.39 6.39
C GLU A 203 -4.43 4.25 5.71
N ASN A 204 -4.15 3.10 5.08
CA ASN A 204 -2.91 2.86 4.33
C ASN A 204 -2.96 3.41 2.89
N GLU A 205 -4.16 3.61 2.35
CA GLU A 205 -4.40 4.20 1.02
C GLU A 205 -4.73 5.69 1.10
N THR A 206 -4.65 6.28 2.29
CA THR A 206 -4.98 7.68 2.56
C THR A 206 -3.72 8.49 2.72
N PHE A 207 -3.57 9.52 1.90
CA PHE A 207 -2.55 10.52 2.11
C PHE A 207 -2.80 11.30 3.41
N ILE A 208 -1.82 11.30 4.31
CA ILE A 208 -1.81 12.04 5.56
C ILE A 208 -0.56 12.94 5.57
N PRO A 209 -0.70 14.28 5.44
CA PRO A 209 0.43 15.20 5.40
C PRO A 209 1.36 15.09 6.61
N ALA A 210 0.82 14.75 7.79
CA ALA A 210 1.59 14.69 9.03
C ALA A 210 2.71 13.64 9.02
N TYR A 211 2.62 12.59 8.19
CA TYR A 211 3.67 11.57 8.08
C TYR A 211 4.91 12.06 7.33
N TYR A 212 4.80 13.17 6.59
CA TYR A 212 5.89 13.71 5.78
C TYR A 212 6.58 14.92 6.42
N LYS A 213 5.93 15.54 7.42
CA LYS A 213 6.44 16.70 8.19
C LYS A 213 7.59 16.40 9.16
N MET A 214 7.95 15.15 9.38
CA MET A 214 8.93 14.79 10.43
C MET A 214 10.40 14.82 9.98
N ASP A 215 10.67 14.78 8.67
CA ASP A 215 12.04 14.56 8.17
C ASP A 215 12.91 15.83 8.21
N ASP A 216 12.33 17.00 7.97
CA ASP A 216 13.09 18.26 7.94
C ASP A 216 13.60 18.70 9.32
N SER A 217 13.02 18.21 10.42
CA SER A 217 13.44 18.57 11.78
C SER A 217 14.72 17.89 12.26
N GLN A 218 15.21 16.86 11.54
CA GLN A 218 16.49 16.19 11.84
C GLN A 218 17.68 16.80 11.09
N ALA A 219 17.44 17.58 10.03
CA ALA A 219 18.51 18.26 9.29
C ALA A 219 19.13 19.43 10.08
N ASP A 220 18.33 20.13 10.89
CA ASP A 220 18.79 21.28 11.67
C ASP A 220 19.52 20.92 12.97
N LEU A 221 19.33 19.70 13.51
CA LEU A 221 20.00 19.27 14.75
C LEU A 221 21.50 18.96 14.57
N ASN A 222 21.99 18.84 13.33
CA ASN A 222 23.42 18.61 13.04
C ASN A 222 24.19 19.88 12.66
N ALA A 223 23.53 21.05 12.61
CA ALA A 223 24.17 22.33 12.27
C ALA A 223 24.69 23.12 13.48
N GLU A 224 24.39 22.70 14.71
CA GLU A 224 24.70 23.47 15.94
C GLU A 224 25.85 22.91 16.80
N THR A 225 26.64 21.94 16.32
CA THR A 225 27.80 21.40 17.06
C THR A 225 29.15 21.70 16.41
N ASP A 226 29.39 22.95 16.02
CA ASP A 226 30.76 23.44 15.75
C ASP A 226 31.17 24.46 16.82
N PRO A 227 31.80 24.02 17.93
CA PRO A 227 32.32 24.92 18.94
C PRO A 227 33.62 25.57 18.45
N HIS A 228 33.59 26.90 18.30
CA HIS A 228 34.77 27.76 18.17
C HIS A 228 35.81 27.54 19.28
#